data_AF-A0A0K3A062-F1
#
_entry.id   AF-A0A0K3A062-F1
#
_cell.length_a   1.000
_cell.length_b   1.000
_cell.length_c   1.000
_cell.angle_alpha   90.00
_cell.angle_beta   90.00
_cell.angle_gamma   90.00
#
_symmetry.space_group_name_H-M   'P 1'
#
loop_
_entity.id
_entity.type
_entity.pdbx_description
1 polymer ?
#
loop_
_entity_poly.entity_id
_entity_poly.type
_entity_poly.pdbx_seq_one_letter_code
_entity_poly.pdbx_strand_id
1 'polypeptide(L)'
;MGGQDWELWIDALAAAGVLAPGARSVAFSYIGTEITWPIYWHGALGKAKVDLDQTAQRLHARLQQSGGSANVAVLKSVVTQASAAIPVMPLYISMVYKIMKEKGLHEGTIDQLDRLFRERMYRADGQAPATDEQNRLRLDDWELRDDVQDACKALWPQVTTQNLFQLTDYAGYKHEFLKLFGFERNDVDYDADVNPDVQFDCIEL
;
A
#
# COMPACT_ATOMS: atom_id res chain seq x y z
N MET A 1 -2.47 12.91 -7.20
CA MET A 1 -1.50 12.22 -6.32
C MET A 1 -1.17 13.02 -5.06
N GLY A 2 -1.31 14.35 -5.06
CA GLY A 2 -1.34 15.14 -3.83
C GLY A 2 -2.66 14.97 -3.07
N GLY A 3 -2.88 15.77 -2.03
CA GLY A 3 -4.03 15.67 -1.14
C GLY A 3 -5.25 16.51 -1.53
N GLN A 4 -5.18 17.33 -2.59
CA GLN A 4 -6.23 18.28 -2.93
C GLN A 4 -7.64 17.66 -3.05
N ASP A 5 -7.78 16.55 -3.80
CA ASP A 5 -9.08 15.89 -3.96
C ASP A 5 -9.56 15.24 -2.65
N TRP A 6 -8.64 14.71 -1.84
CA TRP A 6 -8.97 14.19 -0.52
C TRP A 6 -9.51 15.30 0.41
N GLU A 7 -8.93 16.50 0.35
CA GLU A 7 -9.44 17.66 1.08
C GLU A 7 -10.83 18.08 0.57
N LEU A 8 -11.06 18.10 -0.74
CA LEU A 8 -12.37 18.36 -1.34
C LEU A 8 -13.45 17.37 -0.89
N TRP A 9 -13.12 16.08 -0.78
CA TRP A 9 -14.04 15.07 -0.25
C TRP A 9 -14.43 15.36 1.20
N ILE A 10 -13.44 15.65 2.06
CA ILE A 10 -13.73 15.97 3.46
C ILE A 10 -14.53 17.28 3.58
N ASP A 11 -14.25 18.26 2.72
CA ASP A 11 -15.02 19.50 2.64
C ASP A 11 -16.49 19.26 2.27
N ALA A 12 -16.74 18.50 1.20
CA ALA A 12 -18.09 18.21 0.74
C ALA A 12 -18.88 17.43 1.79
N LEU A 13 -18.28 16.41 2.41
CA LEU A 13 -18.91 15.61 3.47
C LEU A 13 -19.20 16.45 4.73
N ALA A 14 -18.28 17.34 5.11
CA ALA A 14 -18.48 18.25 6.24
C ALA A 14 -19.60 19.26 5.95
N ALA A 15 -19.62 19.86 4.75
CA ALA A 15 -20.63 20.84 4.35
C ALA A 15 -22.04 20.23 4.28
N ALA A 16 -22.14 18.96 3.86
CA ALA A 16 -23.39 18.22 3.88
C ALA A 16 -23.82 17.75 5.28
N GLY A 17 -22.99 17.93 6.31
CA GLY A 17 -23.30 17.53 7.68
C GLY A 17 -23.31 16.01 7.91
N VAL A 18 -22.62 15.23 7.06
CA VAL A 18 -22.63 13.76 7.11
C VAL A 18 -21.39 13.15 7.78
N LEU A 19 -20.45 13.98 8.24
CA LEU A 19 -19.34 13.52 9.09
C LEU A 19 -19.79 13.40 10.54
N ALA A 20 -19.78 12.17 11.06
CA ALA A 20 -20.10 11.90 12.46
C ALA A 20 -19.05 12.50 13.43
N PRO A 21 -19.42 12.78 14.69
CA PRO A 21 -18.44 13.04 15.74
C PRO A 21 -17.43 11.90 15.84
N GLY A 22 -16.14 12.22 15.96
CA GLY A 22 -15.07 11.22 15.98
C GLY A 22 -14.70 10.63 14.62
N ALA A 23 -15.22 11.15 13.50
CA ALA A 23 -14.89 10.65 12.15
C ALA A 23 -13.38 10.63 11.89
N ARG A 24 -12.90 9.53 11.31
CA ARG A 24 -11.49 9.34 10.95
C ARG A 24 -11.35 9.18 9.45
N SER A 25 -10.27 9.69 8.90
CA SER A 25 -9.92 9.55 7.49
C SER A 25 -8.48 9.08 7.33
N VAL A 26 -8.24 8.20 6.36
CA VAL A 26 -6.89 7.73 6.04
C VAL A 26 -6.67 7.78 4.53
N ALA A 27 -5.53 8.30 4.10
CA ALA A 27 -5.08 8.23 2.71
C ALA A 27 -3.91 7.24 2.60
N PHE A 28 -3.98 6.31 1.65
CA PHE A 28 -2.90 5.35 1.43
C PHE A 28 -1.77 5.96 0.61
N SER A 29 -0.55 5.67 1.02
CA SER A 29 0.68 6.10 0.35
C SER A 29 1.71 4.97 0.36
N TYR A 30 2.81 5.20 -0.33
CA TYR A 30 3.93 4.28 -0.45
C TYR A 30 5.23 5.09 -0.50
N ILE A 31 6.23 4.73 0.28
CA ILE A 31 7.56 5.38 0.25
C ILE A 31 8.54 4.50 -0.54
N GLY A 32 8.62 3.23 -0.17
CA GLY A 32 9.52 2.25 -0.77
C GLY A 32 10.95 2.30 -0.25
N THR A 33 11.78 1.44 -0.83
CA THR A 33 13.20 1.27 -0.50
C THR A 33 14.11 2.31 -1.15
N GLU A 34 15.28 2.54 -0.55
CA GLU A 34 16.41 3.30 -1.11
C GLU A 34 16.72 2.92 -2.57
N ILE A 35 16.61 1.64 -2.89
CA ILE A 35 16.85 1.10 -4.25
C ILE A 35 15.92 1.78 -5.29
N THR A 36 14.73 2.19 -4.86
CA THR A 36 13.69 2.78 -5.73
C THR A 36 13.51 4.29 -5.53
N TRP A 37 14.19 4.90 -4.55
CA TRP A 37 14.02 6.32 -4.21
C TRP A 37 14.22 7.29 -5.38
N PRO A 38 15.18 7.10 -6.32
CA PRO A 38 15.31 7.98 -7.47
C PRO A 38 14.04 8.03 -8.36
N ILE A 39 13.26 6.95 -8.38
CA ILE A 39 12.04 6.82 -9.18
C ILE A 39 10.80 7.21 -8.36
N TYR A 40 10.73 6.81 -7.08
CA TYR A 40 9.52 6.93 -6.25
C TYR A 40 9.50 8.08 -5.26
N TRP A 41 10.65 8.55 -4.79
CA TRP A 41 10.73 9.45 -3.63
C TRP A 41 11.27 10.83 -3.97
N HIS A 42 12.27 10.94 -4.85
CA HIS A 42 12.88 12.24 -5.17
C HIS A 42 12.32 12.93 -6.43
N GLY A 43 11.49 12.23 -7.22
CA GLY A 43 10.87 12.75 -8.44
C GLY A 43 9.55 13.52 -8.21
N ALA A 44 8.78 13.72 -9.29
CA ALA A 44 7.47 14.40 -9.24
C ALA A 44 6.48 13.76 -8.25
N LEU A 45 6.50 12.42 -8.12
CA LEU A 45 5.71 11.69 -7.14
C LEU A 45 6.09 12.04 -5.69
N GLY A 46 7.35 12.33 -5.42
CA GLY A 46 7.81 12.79 -4.11
C GLY A 46 7.15 14.11 -3.70
N LYS A 47 7.08 15.07 -4.63
CA LYS A 47 6.41 16.36 -4.39
C LYS A 47 4.92 16.18 -4.10
N ALA A 48 4.26 15.26 -4.80
CA ALA A 48 2.87 14.93 -4.54
C ALA A 48 2.67 14.30 -3.14
N LYS A 49 3.59 13.44 -2.69
CA LYS A 49 3.52 12.85 -1.33
C LYS A 49 3.73 13.89 -0.24
N VAL A 50 4.61 14.87 -0.46
CA VAL A 50 4.78 16.01 0.47
C VAL A 50 3.47 16.81 0.58
N ASP A 51 2.80 17.08 -0.54
CA ASP A 51 1.47 17.74 -0.53
C ASP A 51 0.40 16.90 0.18
N LEU A 52 0.43 15.57 0.01
CA LEU A 52 -0.46 14.65 0.73
C LEU A 52 -0.21 14.67 2.24
N ASP A 53 1.05 14.64 2.67
CA ASP A 53 1.44 14.71 4.09
C ASP A 53 0.98 16.05 4.72
N GLN A 54 1.20 17.16 4.02
CA GLN A 54 0.72 18.48 4.46
C GLN A 54 -0.81 18.54 4.56
N THR A 55 -1.50 17.94 3.60
CA THR A 55 -2.97 17.85 3.61
C THR A 55 -3.47 17.00 4.76
N ALA A 56 -2.83 15.86 5.05
CA ALA A 56 -3.17 15.03 6.20
C ALA A 56 -3.08 15.80 7.50
N GLN A 57 -2.05 16.62 7.69
CA GLN A 57 -1.89 17.46 8.89
C GLN A 57 -3.00 18.51 9.01
N ARG A 58 -3.39 19.18 7.91
CA ARG A 58 -4.53 20.12 7.90
C ARG A 58 -5.84 19.42 8.26
N LEU A 59 -6.12 18.30 7.61
CA LEU A 59 -7.33 17.51 7.86
C LEU A 59 -7.35 16.93 9.27
N HIS A 60 -6.20 16.55 9.81
CA HIS A 60 -6.08 16.04 11.17
C HIS A 60 -6.46 17.12 12.18
N ALA A 61 -5.89 18.31 12.07
CA ALA A 61 -6.22 19.43 12.95
C ALA A 61 -7.70 19.82 12.89
N ARG A 62 -8.33 19.71 11.71
CA ARG A 62 -9.76 19.94 11.52
C ARG A 62 -10.62 18.88 12.20
N LEU A 63 -10.38 17.60 11.90
CA LEU A 63 -11.19 16.50 12.44
C LEU A 63 -11.00 16.32 13.96
N GLN A 64 -9.84 16.68 14.51
CA GLN A 64 -9.60 16.67 15.95
C GLN A 64 -10.56 17.57 16.73
N GLN A 65 -11.09 18.64 16.13
CA GLN A 65 -12.07 19.53 16.78
C GLN A 65 -13.36 18.81 17.18
N SER A 66 -13.69 17.69 16.51
CA SER A 66 -14.81 16.81 16.85
C SER A 66 -14.38 15.44 17.37
N GLY A 67 -13.12 15.30 17.82
CA GLY A 67 -12.56 14.04 18.35
C GLY A 67 -12.11 13.04 17.28
N GLY A 68 -12.11 13.43 16.01
CA GLY A 68 -11.68 12.63 14.86
C GLY A 68 -10.19 12.70 14.56
N SER A 69 -9.74 12.09 13.46
CA SER A 69 -8.33 12.17 13.03
C SER A 69 -8.18 11.99 11.53
N ALA A 70 -7.10 12.54 10.95
CA ALA A 70 -6.64 12.19 9.62
C ALA A 70 -5.19 11.73 9.66
N ASN A 71 -4.83 10.73 8.84
CA ASN A 71 -3.46 10.24 8.72
C ASN A 71 -3.16 9.80 7.29
N VAL A 72 -1.89 9.86 6.90
CA VAL A 72 -1.40 9.04 5.79
C VAL A 72 -1.02 7.66 6.36
N ALA A 73 -1.41 6.58 5.70
CA ALA A 73 -0.89 5.25 5.96
C ALA A 73 0.09 4.85 4.86
N VAL A 74 1.36 4.68 5.23
CA VAL A 74 2.41 4.19 4.33
C VAL A 74 2.38 2.67 4.36
N LEU A 75 1.97 2.08 3.25
CA LEU A 75 1.82 0.64 3.09
C LEU A 75 3.05 0.03 2.43
N LYS A 76 3.20 -1.29 2.57
CA LYS A 76 4.29 -2.06 1.98
C LYS A 76 4.16 -2.21 0.46
N SER A 77 5.21 -2.70 -0.17
CA SER A 77 5.23 -3.12 -1.57
C SER A 77 4.32 -4.32 -1.82
N VAL A 78 3.40 -4.20 -2.76
CA VAL A 78 2.53 -5.28 -3.25
C VAL A 78 2.40 -5.25 -4.77
N VAL A 79 2.02 -6.39 -5.36
CA VAL A 79 1.72 -6.47 -6.79
C VAL A 79 0.43 -5.74 -7.09
N THR A 80 0.49 -4.75 -7.99
CA THR A 80 -0.68 -4.01 -8.48
C THR A 80 -0.54 -3.81 -9.99
N GLN A 81 -1.64 -3.51 -10.68
CA GLN A 81 -1.58 -3.18 -12.11
C GLN A 81 -0.66 -1.99 -12.38
N ALA A 82 -0.73 -0.96 -11.53
CA ALA A 82 0.09 0.24 -11.66
C ALA A 82 1.59 -0.03 -11.39
N SER A 83 1.93 -0.84 -10.38
CA SER A 83 3.32 -1.14 -10.06
C SER A 83 4.00 -1.99 -11.14
N ALA A 84 3.26 -2.83 -11.84
CA ALA A 84 3.78 -3.64 -12.95
C ALA A 84 4.26 -2.81 -14.15
N ALA A 85 3.69 -1.62 -14.36
CA ALA A 85 4.09 -0.71 -15.43
C ALA A 85 5.40 0.05 -15.14
N ILE A 86 5.93 -0.03 -13.90
CA ILE A 86 7.15 0.66 -13.49
C ILE A 86 8.31 -0.34 -13.54
N PRO A 87 9.23 -0.27 -14.52
CA PRO A 87 10.12 -1.38 -14.88
C PRO A 87 10.96 -1.98 -13.74
N VAL A 88 11.33 -1.19 -12.73
CA VAL A 88 12.16 -1.65 -11.59
C VAL A 88 11.35 -2.38 -10.51
N MET A 89 10.04 -2.12 -10.42
CA MET A 89 9.19 -2.63 -9.34
C MET A 89 8.98 -4.15 -9.40
N PRO A 90 8.76 -4.80 -10.56
CA PRO A 90 8.69 -6.25 -10.63
C PRO A 90 9.93 -6.93 -10.05
N LEU A 91 11.12 -6.39 -10.34
CA LEU A 91 12.38 -6.93 -9.83
C LEU A 91 12.48 -6.78 -8.31
N TYR A 92 12.20 -5.58 -7.79
CA TYR A 92 12.25 -5.34 -6.35
C TYR A 92 11.21 -6.18 -5.59
N ILE A 93 9.95 -6.17 -6.04
CA ILE A 93 8.86 -6.93 -5.41
C ILE A 93 9.20 -8.43 -5.38
N SER A 94 9.70 -8.98 -6.48
CA SER A 94 10.10 -10.40 -6.54
C SER A 94 11.21 -10.73 -5.53
N MET A 95 12.19 -9.83 -5.38
CA MET A 95 13.30 -10.02 -4.44
C MET A 95 12.83 -9.93 -2.98
N VAL A 96 12.13 -8.85 -2.63
CA VAL A 96 11.70 -8.62 -1.24
C VAL A 96 10.64 -9.62 -0.82
N TYR A 97 9.78 -10.10 -1.73
CA TYR A 97 8.83 -11.18 -1.44
C TYR A 97 9.54 -12.45 -0.99
N LYS A 98 10.58 -12.88 -1.70
CA LYS A 98 11.36 -14.07 -1.33
C LYS A 98 11.94 -13.92 0.08
N ILE A 99 12.62 -12.80 0.34
CA ILE A 99 13.28 -12.51 1.61
C ILE A 99 12.26 -12.44 2.76
N MET A 100 11.14 -11.74 2.56
CA MET A 100 10.11 -11.61 3.60
C MET A 100 9.40 -12.94 3.85
N LYS A 101 9.17 -13.77 2.82
CA LYS A 101 8.60 -15.12 2.98
C LYS A 101 9.52 -16.02 3.80
N GLU A 102 10.82 -16.03 3.51
CA GLU A 102 11.83 -16.80 4.26
C GLU A 102 11.89 -16.38 5.75
N LYS A 103 11.61 -15.10 6.04
CA LYS A 103 11.58 -14.54 7.40
C LYS A 103 10.20 -14.62 8.08
N GLY A 104 9.16 -15.11 7.40
CA GLY A 104 7.80 -15.13 7.93
C GLY A 104 7.16 -13.75 8.11
N LEU A 105 7.57 -12.76 7.31
CA LEU A 105 7.11 -11.37 7.37
C LEU A 105 6.21 -10.97 6.18
N HIS A 106 6.03 -11.86 5.20
CA HIS A 106 5.31 -11.52 3.98
C HIS A 106 3.82 -11.30 4.24
N GLU A 107 3.31 -10.18 3.74
CA GLU A 107 1.91 -9.77 3.84
C GLU A 107 1.38 -9.38 2.45
N GLY A 108 0.14 -9.78 2.16
CA GLY A 108 -0.66 -9.30 1.03
C GLY A 108 -1.44 -8.03 1.38
N THR A 109 -2.35 -7.63 0.48
CA THR A 109 -3.20 -6.45 0.71
C THR A 109 -4.14 -6.65 1.90
N ILE A 110 -4.75 -7.83 2.04
CA ILE A 110 -5.69 -8.09 3.12
C ILE A 110 -5.00 -8.09 4.50
N ASP A 111 -3.80 -8.66 4.61
CA ASP A 111 -3.04 -8.69 5.86
C ASP A 111 -2.63 -7.27 6.29
N GLN A 112 -2.16 -6.46 5.34
CA GLN A 112 -1.81 -5.06 5.57
C GLN A 112 -3.00 -4.23 6.07
N LEU A 113 -4.18 -4.42 5.48
CA LEU A 113 -5.39 -3.71 5.87
C LEU A 113 -5.93 -4.21 7.21
N ASP A 114 -5.88 -5.51 7.47
CA ASP A 114 -6.24 -6.08 8.78
C ASP A 114 -5.34 -5.50 9.88
N ARG A 115 -4.02 -5.47 9.65
CA ARG A 115 -3.05 -4.90 10.59
C ARG A 115 -3.21 -3.39 10.77
N LEU A 116 -3.45 -2.63 9.69
CA LEU A 116 -3.75 -1.20 9.76
C LEU A 116 -4.96 -0.94 10.67
N PHE A 117 -6.04 -1.70 10.49
CA PHE A 117 -7.24 -1.50 11.30
C PHE A 117 -7.03 -1.95 12.74
N ARG A 118 -6.55 -3.18 12.97
CA ARG A 118 -6.49 -3.76 14.31
C ARG A 118 -5.35 -3.21 15.16
N GLU A 119 -4.19 -2.97 14.58
CA GLU A 119 -3.00 -2.59 15.34
C GLU A 119 -2.72 -1.09 15.33
N ARG A 120 -3.37 -0.34 14.43
CA ARG A 120 -3.25 1.12 14.37
C ARG A 120 -4.58 1.81 14.64
N MET A 121 -5.52 1.78 13.71
CA MET A 121 -6.68 2.68 13.76
C MET A 121 -7.65 2.35 14.89
N TYR A 122 -7.89 1.07 15.18
CA TYR A 122 -8.93 0.59 16.09
C TYR A 122 -8.38 -0.44 17.07
N ARG A 123 -7.27 -0.09 17.71
CA ARG A 123 -6.63 -0.94 18.71
C ARG A 123 -7.61 -1.30 19.83
N ALA A 124 -7.63 -2.59 20.18
CA ALA A 124 -8.50 -3.11 21.23
C ALA A 124 -8.16 -2.53 22.62
N ASP A 125 -6.92 -2.10 22.84
CA ASP A 125 -6.47 -1.47 24.08
C ASP A 125 -6.81 0.03 24.18
N GLY A 126 -7.41 0.61 23.12
CA GLY A 126 -7.78 2.02 23.05
C GLY A 126 -6.60 3.00 23.00
N GLN A 127 -5.36 2.52 22.88
CA GLN A 127 -4.20 3.40 22.79
C GLN A 127 -4.13 4.09 21.43
N ALA A 128 -3.48 5.26 21.39
CA ALA A 128 -3.17 5.94 20.14
C ALA A 128 -2.20 5.08 19.31
N PRO A 129 -2.35 5.04 17.97
CA PRO A 129 -1.39 4.34 17.13
C PRO A 129 -0.02 4.99 17.19
N ALA A 130 1.04 4.18 17.11
CA ALA A 130 2.37 4.70 16.83
C ALA A 130 2.40 5.32 15.42
N THR A 131 3.00 6.50 15.33
CA THR A 131 3.22 7.23 14.07
C THR A 131 4.68 7.59 13.94
N ASP A 132 5.12 7.87 12.72
CA ASP A 132 6.42 8.51 12.50
C ASP A 132 6.38 10.03 12.77
N GLU A 133 7.51 10.70 12.56
CA GLU A 133 7.70 12.14 12.78
C GLU A 133 6.74 13.02 11.97
N GLN A 134 6.18 12.50 10.87
CA GLN A 134 5.23 13.21 10.02
C GLN A 134 3.76 12.85 10.33
N ASN A 135 3.52 12.14 11.45
CA ASN A 135 2.20 11.64 11.87
C ASN A 135 1.60 10.59 10.92
N ARG A 136 2.46 9.80 10.25
CA ARG A 136 2.04 8.74 9.34
C ARG A 136 1.96 7.39 10.05
N LEU A 137 0.97 6.59 9.70
CA LEU A 137 0.85 5.19 10.10
C LEU A 137 1.78 4.35 9.22
N ARG A 138 2.69 3.58 9.84
CA ARG A 138 3.70 2.78 9.13
C ARG A 138 3.35 1.30 9.17
N LEU A 139 3.02 0.77 7.99
CA LEU A 139 2.76 -0.65 7.71
C LEU A 139 3.81 -1.25 6.77
N ASP A 140 4.71 -0.40 6.24
CA ASP A 140 5.97 -0.77 5.61
C ASP A 140 7.08 -1.09 6.64
N ASP A 141 6.75 -1.06 7.93
CA ASP A 141 7.65 -1.28 9.07
C ASP A 141 8.43 -2.59 8.99
N TRP A 142 7.80 -3.69 8.57
CA TRP A 142 8.50 -4.98 8.42
C TRP A 142 9.32 -5.07 7.14
N GLU A 143 8.86 -4.45 6.06
CA GLU A 143 9.60 -4.40 4.79
C GLU A 143 10.88 -3.59 4.96
N LEU A 144 10.83 -2.47 5.69
CA LEU A 144 11.94 -1.54 5.86
C LEU A 144 12.89 -1.91 7.00
N ARG A 145 12.77 -3.09 7.61
CA ARG A 145 13.78 -3.59 8.56
C ARG A 145 15.14 -3.73 7.88
N ASP A 146 16.20 -3.38 8.59
CA ASP A 146 17.58 -3.47 8.10
C ASP A 146 17.90 -4.88 7.57
N ASP A 147 17.51 -5.93 8.27
CA ASP A 147 17.79 -7.32 7.87
C ASP A 147 17.05 -7.77 6.60
N VAL A 148 15.98 -7.08 6.20
CA VAL A 148 15.27 -7.29 4.93
C VAL A 148 15.92 -6.44 3.83
N GLN A 149 16.18 -5.18 4.11
CA GLN A 149 16.72 -4.22 3.14
C GLN A 149 18.18 -4.53 2.77
N ASP A 150 19.01 -4.93 3.74
CA ASP A 150 20.41 -5.32 3.50
C ASP A 150 20.50 -6.59 2.66
N ALA A 151 19.59 -7.54 2.87
CA ALA A 151 19.49 -8.72 2.03
C ALA A 151 19.10 -8.35 0.58
N CYS A 152 18.17 -7.40 0.40
CA CYS A 152 17.84 -6.88 -0.93
C CYS A 152 19.06 -6.21 -1.58
N LYS A 153 19.76 -5.32 -0.86
CA LYS A 153 20.96 -4.62 -1.34
C LYS A 153 22.06 -5.59 -1.75
N ALA A 154 22.26 -6.67 -0.98
CA ALA A 154 23.26 -7.70 -1.29
C ALA A 154 22.93 -8.52 -2.54
N LEU A 155 21.64 -8.84 -2.75
CA LEU A 155 21.19 -9.59 -3.93
C LEU A 155 21.06 -8.73 -5.19
N TRP A 156 20.80 -7.43 -5.05
CA TRP A 156 20.58 -6.50 -6.15
C TRP A 156 21.63 -6.56 -7.29
N PRO A 157 22.95 -6.49 -7.02
CA PRO A 157 23.97 -6.55 -8.07
C PRO A 157 24.18 -7.95 -8.66
N GLN A 158 23.59 -9.00 -8.07
CA GLN A 158 23.80 -10.40 -8.47
C GLN A 158 22.72 -10.91 -9.45
N VAL A 159 21.57 -10.22 -9.53
CA VAL A 159 20.48 -10.67 -10.40
C VAL A 159 20.84 -10.48 -11.87
N THR A 160 20.64 -11.56 -12.62
CA THR A 160 20.84 -11.67 -14.06
C THR A 160 19.63 -12.37 -14.67
N THR A 161 19.46 -12.30 -15.99
CA THR A 161 18.40 -13.03 -16.69
C THR A 161 18.44 -14.54 -16.40
N GLN A 162 19.64 -15.12 -16.26
CA GLN A 162 19.83 -16.56 -16.06
C GLN A 162 19.47 -17.04 -14.65
N ASN A 163 19.56 -16.16 -13.65
CA ASN A 163 19.36 -16.52 -12.24
C ASN A 163 18.12 -15.86 -11.58
N LEU A 164 17.32 -15.12 -12.36
CA LEU A 164 16.18 -14.32 -11.86
C LEU A 164 15.20 -15.17 -11.03
N PHE A 165 14.78 -16.32 -11.55
CA PHE A 165 13.82 -17.21 -10.88
C PHE A 165 14.42 -17.94 -9.67
N GLN A 166 15.74 -18.05 -9.59
CA GLN A 166 16.45 -18.73 -8.51
C GLN A 166 16.73 -17.75 -7.36
N LEU A 167 17.15 -16.52 -7.66
CA LEU A 167 17.50 -15.51 -6.66
C LEU A 167 16.29 -14.74 -6.13
N THR A 168 15.20 -14.66 -6.88
CA THR A 168 14.00 -13.90 -6.52
C THR A 168 12.76 -14.78 -6.63
N ASP A 169 11.65 -14.34 -6.02
CA ASP A 169 10.34 -14.97 -6.16
C ASP A 169 9.57 -14.42 -7.39
N TYR A 170 10.22 -14.44 -8.56
CA TYR A 170 9.60 -13.92 -9.79
C TYR A 170 8.44 -14.79 -10.27
N ALA A 171 8.46 -16.10 -9.96
CA ALA A 171 7.31 -16.98 -10.19
C ALA A 171 6.10 -16.54 -9.35
N GLY A 172 6.29 -16.29 -8.05
CA GLY A 172 5.25 -15.75 -7.18
C GLY A 172 4.75 -14.38 -7.63
N TYR A 173 5.64 -13.49 -8.07
CA TYR A 173 5.24 -12.20 -8.66
C TYR A 173 4.29 -12.37 -9.84
N LYS A 174 4.63 -13.24 -10.80
CA LYS A 174 3.78 -13.50 -11.99
C LYS A 174 2.42 -14.08 -11.61
N HIS A 175 2.42 -15.04 -10.68
CA HIS A 175 1.20 -15.64 -10.16
C HIS A 175 0.29 -14.59 -9.51
N GLU A 176 0.83 -13.76 -8.62
CA GLU A 176 0.08 -12.67 -7.98
C GLU A 176 -0.42 -11.62 -8.99
N PHE A 177 0.36 -11.32 -10.03
CA PHE A 177 -0.07 -10.41 -11.09
C PHE A 177 -1.27 -10.96 -11.87
N LEU A 178 -1.23 -12.23 -12.26
CA LEU A 178 -2.33 -12.89 -12.98
C LEU A 178 -3.60 -13.00 -12.11
N LYS A 179 -3.42 -13.23 -10.81
CA LYS A 179 -4.50 -13.28 -9.82
C LYS A 179 -5.26 -11.96 -9.67
N LEU A 180 -4.63 -10.81 -9.95
CA LEU A 180 -5.34 -9.51 -10.02
C LEU A 180 -6.47 -9.49 -11.06
N PHE A 181 -6.36 -10.33 -12.08
CA PHE A 181 -7.32 -10.45 -13.19
C PHE A 181 -8.15 -11.74 -13.10
N GLY A 182 -8.08 -12.45 -11.97
CA GLY A 182 -8.84 -13.68 -11.74
C GLY A 182 -8.21 -14.97 -12.27
N PHE A 183 -6.96 -14.95 -12.74
CA PHE A 183 -6.26 -16.13 -13.26
C PHE A 183 -5.37 -16.83 -12.21
N GLU A 184 -4.87 -18.03 -12.55
CA GLU A 184 -3.91 -18.83 -11.75
C GLU A 184 -4.41 -19.25 -10.36
N ARG A 185 -5.73 -19.30 -10.14
CA ARG A 185 -6.28 -19.81 -8.88
C ARG A 185 -6.41 -21.33 -8.91
N ASN A 186 -6.16 -21.97 -7.77
CA ASN A 186 -6.25 -23.44 -7.66
C ASN A 186 -7.67 -23.94 -7.35
N ASP A 187 -8.62 -23.03 -7.13
CA ASP A 187 -10.01 -23.30 -6.73
C ASP A 187 -11.02 -22.84 -7.79
N VAL A 188 -10.58 -22.61 -9.02
CA VAL A 188 -11.39 -22.22 -10.17
C VAL A 188 -11.14 -23.19 -11.31
N ASP A 189 -12.21 -23.72 -11.90
CA ASP A 189 -12.16 -24.46 -13.16
C ASP A 189 -12.12 -23.47 -14.33
N TYR A 190 -10.96 -23.33 -14.97
CA TYR A 190 -10.75 -22.39 -16.08
C TYR A 190 -11.26 -22.90 -17.44
N ASP A 191 -11.67 -24.17 -17.54
CA ASP A 191 -12.23 -24.73 -18.78
C ASP A 191 -13.76 -24.55 -18.86
N ALA A 192 -14.41 -24.10 -17.77
CA ALA A 192 -15.84 -23.85 -17.72
C ALA A 192 -16.24 -22.54 -18.44
N ASP A 193 -17.42 -22.55 -19.06
CA ASP A 193 -18.01 -21.33 -19.64
C ASP A 193 -18.33 -20.29 -18.55
N VAL A 194 -18.04 -19.02 -18.83
CA VAL A 194 -18.28 -17.90 -17.90
C VAL A 194 -19.14 -16.83 -18.59
N ASN A 195 -20.19 -16.37 -17.91
CA ASN A 195 -20.96 -15.22 -18.36
C ASN A 195 -20.26 -13.91 -17.90
N PRO A 196 -19.81 -13.04 -18.81
CA PRO A 196 -19.18 -11.77 -18.44
C PRO A 196 -20.17 -10.69 -17.97
N ASP A 197 -21.47 -10.86 -18.23
CA ASP A 197 -22.51 -9.91 -17.81
C ASP A 197 -22.94 -10.20 -16.36
N VAL A 198 -22.33 -9.45 -15.43
CA VAL A 198 -22.59 -9.54 -13.99
C VAL A 198 -23.11 -8.20 -13.50
N GLN A 199 -24.37 -8.19 -13.04
CA GLN A 199 -25.04 -7.01 -12.52
C GLN A 199 -25.00 -6.98 -10.99
N PHE A 200 -24.78 -5.79 -10.42
CA PHE A 200 -24.81 -5.55 -8.97
C PHE A 200 -25.29 -4.12 -8.69
N ASP A 201 -25.55 -3.77 -7.42
CA ASP A 201 -26.05 -2.45 -7.02
C ASP A 201 -24.96 -1.37 -7.15
N CYS A 202 -24.78 -0.88 -8.38
CA CYS A 202 -23.81 0.13 -8.76
C CYS A 202 -24.50 1.25 -9.53
N ILE A 203 -24.38 2.49 -9.04
CA ILE A 203 -24.86 3.68 -9.75
C ILE A 203 -23.80 4.07 -10.77
N GLU A 204 -24.18 4.09 -12.05
CA GLU A 204 -23.39 4.68 -13.12
C GLU A 204 -23.62 6.21 -13.13
N LEU A 205 -22.56 6.98 -12.83
CA LEU A 205 -22.60 8.44 -12.69
C LEU A 205 -22.78 9.19 -14.02
#